data_AF-A0A1E7H5L8-F1
#
_entry.id   AF-A0A1E7H5L8-F1
#
_cell.length_a   1.000
_cell.length_b   1.000
_cell.length_c   1.000
_cell.angle_alpha   90.00
_cell.angle_beta   90.00
_cell.angle_gamma   90.00
#
_symmetry.space_group_name_H-M   'P 1'
#
loop_
_entity.id
_entity.type
_entity.pdbx_description
1 polymer ?
#
loop_
_entity_poly.entity_id
_entity_poly.type
_entity_poly.pdbx_seq_one_letter_code
_entity_poly.pdbx_strand_id
1 'polypeptide(L)'
;AETPLRNFWISIDSSVPSVHEEMRGLPGVIKGIEKALPVFHEHGIYPSANLGINRNMGGLATKSIRRNSYSNDRDYLAAFFMAFRKAFRIFHDFVIGMGFTMVNNCYPMSIEDNGKDAGLNPVYAASSEDCLVKFSVAEKAALFKALLETLPEFRSRIRLFSPGSALYALHRQYVNGKDASYPCRGGIDFFYIDSKDGNTYPCGYRGNEALGRYWEMDMNALNRDMTCHQCDWECFRDPSELLGPLLHVVSNPLSLLKRFKNDGHYHRLWIDDLRYYRASGFFNGRKPPEFNRLRKFCMERKCLLLFLEQSRGE
;
A
#
# COMPACT_ATOMS: atom_id res chain seq x y z
N ALA A 1 0.82 17.32 22.83
CA ALA A 1 2.09 16.57 22.77
C ALA A 1 3.21 17.56 22.51
N GLU A 2 4.21 17.59 23.38
CA GLU A 2 5.42 18.43 23.22
C GLU A 2 6.43 17.82 22.24
N THR A 3 6.19 16.59 21.79
CA THR A 3 7.04 15.92 20.80
C THR A 3 6.73 16.41 19.38
N PRO A 4 7.73 16.50 18.49
CA PRO A 4 7.53 16.86 17.08
C PRO A 4 6.98 15.69 16.22
N LEU A 5 6.41 14.65 16.86
CA LEU A 5 5.95 13.43 16.19
C LEU A 5 4.81 13.74 15.20
N ARG A 6 5.07 13.72 13.90
CA ARG A 6 4.06 14.07 12.88
C ARG A 6 2.98 13.00 12.71
N ASN A 7 3.38 11.73 12.65
CA ASN A 7 2.51 10.59 12.38
C ASN A 7 2.91 9.42 13.27
N PHE A 8 1.92 8.64 13.74
CA PHE A 8 2.12 7.44 14.53
C PHE A 8 1.36 6.29 13.88
N TRP A 9 2.04 5.17 13.59
CA TRP A 9 1.50 4.07 12.81
C TRP A 9 1.42 2.83 13.70
N ILE A 10 0.24 2.22 13.77
CA ILE A 10 -0.01 1.04 14.59
C ILE A 10 -0.35 -0.12 13.66
N SER A 11 0.46 -1.16 13.67
CA SER A 11 0.21 -2.34 12.84
C SER A 11 -1.02 -3.12 13.28
N ILE A 12 -1.92 -3.40 12.34
CA ILE A 12 -3.12 -4.23 12.54
C ILE A 12 -3.26 -5.16 11.34
N ASP A 13 -2.88 -6.42 11.51
CA ASP A 13 -2.75 -7.37 10.40
C ASP A 13 -3.97 -8.27 10.21
N SER A 14 -5.01 -8.12 11.03
CA SER A 14 -6.28 -8.81 10.84
C SER A 14 -7.44 -8.00 11.41
N SER A 15 -8.58 -8.10 10.75
CA SER A 15 -9.87 -7.63 11.25
C SER A 15 -10.48 -8.53 12.33
N VAL A 16 -9.88 -9.71 12.54
CA VAL A 16 -10.26 -10.65 13.62
C VAL A 16 -9.24 -10.49 14.74
N PRO A 17 -9.62 -9.92 15.92
CA PRO A 17 -8.66 -9.59 16.97
C PRO A 17 -7.80 -10.77 17.43
N SER A 18 -8.41 -11.93 17.67
CA SER A 18 -7.68 -13.13 18.10
C SER A 18 -6.63 -13.58 17.08
N VAL A 19 -6.92 -13.45 15.78
CA VAL A 19 -5.98 -13.82 14.71
C VAL A 19 -4.82 -12.83 14.65
N HIS A 20 -5.08 -11.52 14.80
CA HIS A 20 -4.01 -10.53 14.90
C HIS A 20 -3.12 -10.78 16.12
N GLU A 21 -3.72 -11.00 17.28
CA GLU A 21 -3.02 -11.22 18.56
C GLU A 21 -2.19 -12.50 18.53
N GLU A 22 -2.70 -13.58 17.93
CA GLU A 22 -1.97 -14.83 17.71
C GLU A 22 -0.76 -14.62 16.79
N MET A 23 -0.94 -13.93 15.65
CA MET A 23 0.16 -13.64 14.72
C MET A 23 1.24 -12.74 15.32
N ARG A 24 0.87 -11.84 16.24
CA ARG A 24 1.79 -10.90 16.89
C ARG A 24 2.37 -11.43 18.21
N GLY A 25 1.79 -12.47 18.79
CA GLY A 25 2.15 -12.96 20.12
C GLY A 25 1.82 -11.96 21.25
N LEU A 26 0.80 -11.12 21.07
CA LEU A 26 0.45 -10.04 21.99
C LEU A 26 -1.04 -10.11 22.40
N PRO A 27 -1.41 -10.98 23.36
CA PRO A 27 -2.80 -11.11 23.82
C PRO A 27 -3.36 -9.78 24.37
N GLY A 28 -4.59 -9.44 23.97
CA GLY A 28 -5.29 -8.23 24.40
C GLY A 28 -4.83 -6.92 23.75
N VAL A 29 -3.86 -6.95 22.83
CA VAL A 29 -3.30 -5.73 22.23
C VAL A 29 -4.35 -4.90 21.48
N ILE A 30 -5.32 -5.54 20.82
CA ILE A 30 -6.36 -4.81 20.08
C ILE A 30 -7.22 -3.98 21.03
N LYS A 31 -7.64 -4.56 22.15
CA LYS A 31 -8.38 -3.82 23.19
C LYS A 31 -7.54 -2.72 23.82
N GLY A 32 -6.23 -2.94 23.97
CA GLY A 32 -5.29 -1.92 24.43
C GLY A 32 -5.21 -0.73 23.46
N ILE A 33 -5.10 -1.01 22.16
CA ILE A 33 -5.09 -0.01 21.09
C ILE A 33 -6.39 0.80 21.09
N GLU A 34 -7.54 0.13 21.11
CA GLU A 34 -8.87 0.78 21.14
C GLU A 34 -8.99 1.76 22.33
N LYS A 35 -8.55 1.35 23.52
CA LYS A 35 -8.53 2.22 24.72
C LYS A 35 -7.55 3.38 24.60
N ALA A 36 -6.44 3.22 23.88
CA ALA A 36 -5.41 4.24 23.74
C ALA A 36 -5.77 5.31 22.70
N LEU A 37 -6.59 5.00 21.70
CA LEU A 37 -6.94 5.93 20.61
C LEU A 37 -7.56 7.25 21.11
N PRO A 38 -8.55 7.26 22.03
CA PRO A 38 -9.06 8.50 22.61
C PRO A 38 -7.97 9.33 23.29
N VAL A 39 -7.06 8.69 24.05
CA VAL A 39 -5.95 9.36 24.72
C VAL A 39 -5.01 10.03 23.71
N PHE A 40 -4.71 9.38 22.60
CA PHE A 40 -3.93 10.00 21.52
C PHE A 40 -4.65 11.24 20.96
N HIS A 41 -5.95 11.14 20.69
CA HIS A 41 -6.75 12.25 20.14
C HIS A 41 -6.80 13.46 21.08
N GLU A 42 -6.95 13.24 22.38
CA GLU A 42 -6.89 14.30 23.42
C GLU A 42 -5.56 15.06 23.38
N HIS A 43 -4.47 14.36 23.06
CA HIS A 43 -3.13 14.95 22.90
C HIS A 43 -2.85 15.45 21.48
N GLY A 44 -3.87 15.47 20.63
CA GLY A 44 -3.85 15.92 19.23
C GLY A 44 -3.11 14.97 18.29
N ILE A 45 -2.81 13.73 18.70
CA ILE A 45 -2.21 12.70 17.85
C ILE A 45 -3.35 11.85 17.29
N TYR A 46 -3.36 11.64 15.99
CA TYR A 46 -4.33 10.81 15.30
C TYR A 46 -3.57 9.67 14.65
N PRO A 47 -3.49 8.48 15.30
CA PRO A 47 -2.75 7.36 14.75
C PRO A 47 -3.32 6.86 13.42
N SER A 48 -2.46 6.27 12.61
CA SER A 48 -2.86 5.49 11.43
C SER A 48 -2.87 4.01 11.78
N ALA A 49 -3.94 3.30 11.45
CA ALA A 49 -3.89 1.85 11.38
C ALA A 49 -3.05 1.46 10.16
N ASN A 50 -2.16 0.51 10.33
CA ASN A 50 -1.28 0.06 9.27
C ASN A 50 -1.56 -1.42 8.99
N LEU A 51 -2.32 -1.69 7.92
CA LEU A 51 -2.69 -3.04 7.52
C LEU A 51 -1.51 -3.74 6.87
N GLY A 52 -0.88 -4.71 7.55
CA GLY A 52 -0.01 -5.68 6.89
C GLY A 52 -0.85 -6.65 6.06
N ILE A 53 -0.96 -6.46 4.74
CA ILE A 53 -1.76 -7.36 3.91
C ILE A 53 -1.12 -8.76 3.91
N ASN A 54 -1.90 -9.74 4.36
CA ASN A 54 -1.48 -11.12 4.49
C ASN A 54 -2.67 -12.08 4.31
N ARG A 55 -2.40 -13.39 4.22
CA ARG A 55 -3.44 -14.41 3.99
C ARG A 55 -4.45 -14.57 5.14
N ASN A 56 -4.17 -14.06 6.34
CA ASN A 56 -5.02 -14.17 7.52
C ASN A 56 -5.76 -12.86 7.86
N MET A 57 -5.71 -11.83 7.00
CA MET A 57 -6.29 -10.51 7.32
C MET A 57 -7.82 -10.52 7.52
N GLY A 58 -8.52 -11.49 6.91
CA GLY A 58 -9.94 -11.78 7.13
C GLY A 58 -10.18 -13.00 8.01
N GLY A 59 -9.18 -13.43 8.79
CA GLY A 59 -9.21 -14.67 9.56
C GLY A 59 -9.34 -15.91 8.66
N LEU A 60 -10.24 -16.82 9.02
CA LEU A 60 -10.49 -18.03 8.24
C LEU A 60 -10.93 -17.73 6.79
N ALA A 61 -11.69 -16.65 6.57
CA ALA A 61 -12.27 -16.34 5.26
C ALA A 61 -11.22 -16.07 4.17
N THR A 62 -10.05 -15.53 4.52
CA THR A 62 -8.93 -15.36 3.58
C THR A 62 -7.92 -16.50 3.70
N LYS A 63 -7.76 -17.08 4.90
CA LYS A 63 -6.79 -18.17 5.17
C LYS A 63 -7.16 -19.47 4.44
N SER A 64 -8.46 -19.75 4.29
CA SER A 64 -8.96 -20.98 3.67
C SER A 64 -8.98 -20.95 2.15
N ILE A 65 -8.77 -19.79 1.52
CA ILE A 65 -8.77 -19.68 0.06
C ILE A 65 -7.45 -20.29 -0.47
N ARG A 66 -7.55 -21.49 -1.02
CA ARG A 66 -6.42 -22.25 -1.57
C ARG A 66 -6.73 -22.70 -2.99
N ARG A 67 -5.75 -22.58 -3.89
CA ARG A 67 -5.89 -22.95 -5.31
C ARG A 67 -6.39 -24.37 -5.52
N ASN A 68 -5.91 -25.32 -4.71
CA ASN A 68 -6.30 -26.73 -4.76
C ASN A 68 -7.75 -27.02 -4.33
N SER A 69 -8.46 -26.03 -3.79
CA SER A 69 -9.88 -26.16 -3.41
C SER A 69 -10.84 -25.85 -4.56
N TYR A 70 -10.31 -25.55 -5.75
CA TYR A 70 -11.08 -25.15 -6.94
C TYR A 70 -10.69 -26.01 -8.13
N SER A 71 -11.65 -26.22 -9.04
CA SER A 71 -11.46 -27.04 -10.24
C SER A 71 -10.57 -26.38 -11.29
N ASN A 72 -10.49 -25.05 -11.29
CA ASN A 72 -9.70 -24.27 -12.23
C ASN A 72 -9.27 -22.91 -11.63
N ASP A 73 -8.28 -22.29 -12.26
CA ASP A 73 -7.68 -21.03 -11.79
C ASP A 73 -8.63 -19.84 -11.87
N ARG A 74 -9.57 -19.82 -12.84
CA ARG A 74 -10.51 -18.71 -12.99
C ARG A 74 -11.44 -18.63 -11.78
N ASP A 75 -12.02 -19.76 -11.39
CA ASP A 75 -12.91 -19.83 -10.22
C ASP A 75 -12.15 -19.55 -8.93
N TYR A 76 -10.92 -20.06 -8.82
CA TYR A 76 -10.02 -19.73 -7.71
C TYR A 76 -9.78 -18.23 -7.59
N LEU A 77 -9.34 -17.56 -8.66
CA LEU A 77 -9.00 -16.14 -8.64
C LEU A 77 -10.24 -15.27 -8.44
N ALA A 78 -11.41 -15.67 -8.96
CA ALA A 78 -12.67 -15.01 -8.68
C ALA A 78 -13.06 -15.09 -7.19
N ALA A 79 -12.94 -16.28 -6.59
CA ALA A 79 -13.20 -16.47 -5.16
C ALA A 79 -12.19 -15.70 -4.29
N PHE A 80 -10.90 -15.74 -4.65
CA PHE A 80 -9.83 -14.97 -4.00
C PHE A 80 -10.13 -13.48 -4.02
N PHE A 81 -10.43 -12.92 -5.20
CA PHE A 81 -10.80 -11.52 -5.37
C PHE A 81 -11.98 -11.13 -4.46
N MET A 82 -13.06 -11.91 -4.48
CA MET A 82 -14.25 -11.63 -3.67
C MET A 82 -13.97 -11.72 -2.18
N ALA A 83 -13.19 -12.71 -1.74
CA ALA A 83 -12.80 -12.88 -0.34
C ALA A 83 -11.96 -11.70 0.17
N PHE A 84 -10.93 -11.29 -0.58
CA PHE A 84 -10.08 -10.16 -0.21
C PHE A 84 -10.81 -8.82 -0.27
N ARG A 85 -11.66 -8.58 -1.28
CA ARG A 85 -12.51 -7.39 -1.33
C ARG A 85 -13.41 -7.29 -0.10
N LYS A 86 -14.04 -8.39 0.29
CA LYS A 86 -14.85 -8.46 1.52
C LYS A 86 -14.00 -8.22 2.76
N ALA A 87 -12.81 -8.83 2.86
CA ALA A 87 -11.91 -8.65 3.98
C ALA A 87 -11.41 -7.21 4.11
N PHE A 88 -11.09 -6.53 3.01
CA PHE A 88 -10.75 -5.11 3.02
C PHE A 88 -11.89 -4.25 3.55
N ARG A 89 -13.13 -4.48 3.11
CA ARG A 89 -14.29 -3.75 3.65
C ARG A 89 -14.44 -3.93 5.15
N ILE A 90 -14.43 -5.19 5.61
CA ILE A 90 -14.54 -5.53 7.04
C ILE A 90 -13.40 -4.88 7.83
N PHE A 91 -12.17 -4.93 7.34
CA PHE A 91 -11.03 -4.30 8.00
C PHE A 91 -11.19 -2.79 8.15
N HIS A 92 -11.59 -2.09 7.09
CA HIS A 92 -11.77 -0.64 7.15
C HIS A 92 -12.92 -0.25 8.09
N ASP A 93 -14.04 -0.97 8.05
CA ASP A 93 -15.14 -0.78 9.01
C ASP A 93 -14.68 -1.04 10.46
N PHE A 94 -13.88 -2.10 10.68
CA PHE A 94 -13.32 -2.46 11.98
C PHE A 94 -12.43 -1.36 12.56
N VAL A 95 -11.45 -0.86 11.80
CA VAL A 95 -10.55 0.20 12.29
C VAL A 95 -11.26 1.54 12.47
N ILE A 96 -12.25 1.86 11.63
CA ILE A 96 -13.13 3.02 11.84
C ILE A 96 -13.90 2.83 13.16
N GLY A 97 -14.44 1.64 13.41
CA GLY A 97 -15.18 1.31 14.64
C GLY A 97 -14.35 1.46 15.91
N MET A 98 -13.06 1.11 15.87
CA MET A 98 -12.13 1.34 16.98
C MET A 98 -11.81 2.82 17.21
N GLY A 99 -12.06 3.68 16.22
CA GLY A 99 -11.78 5.11 16.30
C GLY A 99 -10.56 5.58 15.52
N PHE A 100 -9.94 4.76 14.66
CA PHE A 100 -8.89 5.27 13.77
C PHE A 100 -9.46 6.30 12.79
N THR A 101 -8.63 7.28 12.42
CA THR A 101 -8.99 8.32 11.44
C THR A 101 -8.09 8.31 10.21
N MET A 102 -7.12 7.41 10.18
CA MET A 102 -6.18 7.17 9.07
C MET A 102 -5.90 5.68 8.93
N VAL A 103 -5.73 5.24 7.69
CA VAL A 103 -5.28 3.88 7.36
C VAL A 103 -4.22 3.93 6.27
N ASN A 104 -3.16 3.15 6.46
CA ASN A 104 -2.24 2.76 5.42
C ASN A 104 -2.36 1.25 5.15
N ASN A 105 -2.17 0.84 3.90
CA ASN A 105 -2.14 -0.56 3.51
C ASN A 105 -0.70 -0.92 3.12
N CYS A 106 -0.03 -1.72 3.95
CA CYS A 106 1.26 -2.29 3.61
C CYS A 106 1.07 -3.46 2.65
N TYR A 107 1.63 -3.36 1.46
CA TYR A 107 1.45 -4.38 0.43
C TYR A 107 2.24 -5.64 0.78
N PRO A 108 1.81 -6.81 0.28
CA PRO A 108 2.53 -8.05 0.56
C PRO A 108 3.95 -8.00 0.07
N MET A 109 4.85 -8.25 0.99
CA MET A 109 6.29 -8.13 0.83
C MET A 109 6.93 -9.46 0.40
N SER A 110 6.28 -10.16 -0.55
CA SER A 110 6.81 -11.41 -1.08
C SER A 110 7.73 -11.17 -2.26
N ILE A 111 8.99 -11.56 -2.07
CA ILE A 111 9.95 -11.80 -3.13
C ILE A 111 9.69 -13.23 -3.62
N GLU A 112 9.56 -13.44 -4.94
CA GLU A 112 9.55 -14.80 -5.50
C GLU A 112 10.89 -15.50 -5.20
N ASP A 113 10.93 -16.83 -5.13
CA ASP A 113 12.18 -17.56 -4.83
C ASP A 113 13.28 -17.26 -5.87
N ASN A 114 12.91 -16.88 -7.11
CA ASN A 114 13.81 -16.39 -8.15
C ASN A 114 14.44 -15.01 -7.83
N GLY A 115 14.00 -14.32 -6.79
CA GLY A 115 14.53 -13.03 -6.36
C GLY A 115 15.94 -13.11 -5.79
N LYS A 116 16.35 -14.27 -5.26
CA LYS A 116 17.75 -14.52 -4.88
C LYS A 116 18.65 -14.58 -6.14
N ASP A 117 18.15 -15.15 -7.23
CA ASP A 117 18.84 -15.16 -8.53
C ASP A 117 18.74 -13.80 -9.26
N ALA A 118 17.73 -12.99 -8.95
CA ALA A 118 17.57 -11.61 -9.45
C ALA A 118 18.24 -10.53 -8.58
N GLY A 119 19.07 -10.93 -7.60
CA GLY A 119 19.94 -10.05 -6.82
C GLY A 119 19.33 -9.41 -5.57
N LEU A 120 18.08 -9.73 -5.19
CA LEU A 120 17.47 -9.24 -3.97
C LEU A 120 17.93 -10.04 -2.75
N ASN A 121 18.36 -9.32 -1.71
CA ASN A 121 18.73 -9.87 -0.41
C ASN A 121 18.09 -8.98 0.67
N PRO A 122 16.93 -9.36 1.24
CA PRO A 122 16.23 -8.53 2.18
C PRO A 122 17.02 -8.36 3.49
N VAL A 123 17.38 -7.12 3.80
CA VAL A 123 17.92 -6.70 5.11
C VAL A 123 16.82 -6.24 6.06
N TYR A 124 15.63 -5.92 5.51
CA TYR A 124 14.44 -5.62 6.28
C TYR A 124 13.70 -6.91 6.64
N ALA A 125 13.60 -7.19 7.94
CA ALA A 125 13.02 -8.43 8.49
C ALA A 125 11.48 -8.50 8.43
N ALA A 126 10.87 -8.02 7.35
CA ALA A 126 9.44 -8.18 7.08
C ALA A 126 9.13 -9.18 5.96
N SER A 127 10.17 -9.78 5.36
CA SER A 127 10.02 -10.99 4.53
C SER A 127 9.89 -12.21 5.44
N SER A 128 8.80 -12.96 5.31
CA SER A 128 8.61 -14.23 6.02
C SER A 128 8.88 -15.41 5.09
N GLU A 129 9.59 -16.43 5.57
CA GLU A 129 9.70 -17.73 4.88
C GLU A 129 8.33 -18.43 4.79
N ASP A 130 7.47 -18.12 5.76
CA ASP A 130 6.12 -18.64 5.90
C ASP A 130 5.20 -18.08 4.79
N CYS A 131 4.27 -18.91 4.30
CA CYS A 131 3.37 -18.57 3.19
C CYS A 131 2.36 -17.45 3.51
N LEU A 132 2.47 -16.83 4.69
CA LEU A 132 1.56 -15.81 5.21
C LEU A 132 1.47 -14.56 4.33
N VAL A 133 2.61 -14.11 3.80
CA VAL A 133 2.70 -12.91 2.93
C VAL A 133 3.03 -13.25 1.47
N LYS A 134 3.15 -14.54 1.13
CA LYS A 134 3.48 -15.01 -0.23
C LYS A 134 2.23 -15.08 -1.11
N PHE A 135 2.23 -14.33 -2.21
CA PHE A 135 1.18 -14.33 -3.24
C PHE A 135 1.82 -14.51 -4.63
N SER A 136 1.21 -15.34 -5.47
CA SER A 136 1.57 -15.47 -6.87
C SER A 136 1.26 -14.20 -7.66
N VAL A 137 1.87 -14.03 -8.85
CA VAL A 137 1.59 -12.93 -9.79
C VAL A 137 0.08 -12.74 -10.02
N ALA A 138 -0.65 -13.83 -10.28
CA ALA A 138 -2.08 -13.77 -10.53
C ALA A 138 -2.89 -13.37 -9.29
N GLU A 139 -2.49 -13.85 -8.10
CA GLU A 139 -3.09 -13.41 -6.84
C GLU A 139 -2.79 -11.93 -6.56
N LYS A 140 -1.57 -11.45 -6.82
CA LYS A 140 -1.22 -10.03 -6.67
C LYS A 140 -2.06 -9.14 -7.59
N ALA A 141 -2.23 -9.52 -8.86
CA ALA A 141 -3.12 -8.82 -9.79
C ALA A 141 -4.56 -8.72 -9.23
N ALA A 142 -5.12 -9.83 -8.73
CA ALA A 142 -6.45 -9.88 -8.14
C ALA A 142 -6.53 -9.09 -6.82
N LEU A 143 -5.50 -9.14 -5.99
CA LEU A 143 -5.40 -8.47 -4.70
C LEU A 143 -5.38 -6.94 -4.86
N PHE A 144 -4.53 -6.41 -5.73
CA PHE A 144 -4.47 -4.98 -6.00
C PHE A 144 -5.76 -4.48 -6.67
N LYS A 145 -6.39 -5.28 -7.53
CA LYS A 145 -7.73 -4.98 -8.06
C LYS A 145 -8.77 -4.91 -6.94
N ALA A 146 -8.78 -5.88 -6.02
CA ALA A 146 -9.70 -5.90 -4.90
C ALA A 146 -9.52 -4.67 -3.99
N LEU A 147 -8.27 -4.28 -3.73
CA LEU A 147 -7.97 -3.08 -2.93
C LEU A 147 -8.38 -1.80 -3.67
N LEU A 148 -7.99 -1.64 -4.94
CA LEU A 148 -8.35 -0.51 -5.81
C LEU A 148 -9.86 -0.29 -5.87
N GLU A 149 -10.65 -1.36 -6.00
CA GLU A 149 -12.11 -1.27 -6.03
C GLU A 149 -12.75 -1.02 -4.66
N THR A 150 -12.05 -1.34 -3.57
CA THR A 150 -12.59 -1.17 -2.21
C THR A 150 -12.34 0.22 -1.65
N LEU A 151 -11.13 0.77 -1.81
CA LEU A 151 -10.74 2.03 -1.16
C LEU A 151 -11.67 3.23 -1.46
N PRO A 152 -12.20 3.42 -2.68
CA PRO A 152 -13.12 4.52 -2.98
C PRO A 152 -14.37 4.53 -2.09
N GLU A 153 -14.83 3.36 -1.62
CA GLU A 153 -16.00 3.23 -0.73
C GLU A 153 -15.75 3.90 0.65
N PHE A 154 -14.49 4.07 1.04
CA PHE A 154 -14.08 4.55 2.36
C PHE A 154 -13.46 5.95 2.38
N ARG A 155 -13.13 6.53 1.21
CA ARG A 155 -12.47 7.85 1.11
C ARG A 155 -13.23 8.99 1.80
N SER A 156 -14.55 8.89 1.93
CA SER A 156 -15.35 9.88 2.66
C SER A 156 -15.41 9.66 4.17
N ARG A 157 -15.03 8.47 4.65
CA ARG A 157 -15.22 8.00 6.03
C ARG A 157 -13.92 7.93 6.82
N ILE A 158 -12.79 7.74 6.15
CA ILE A 158 -11.46 7.67 6.77
C ILE A 158 -10.40 8.13 5.78
N ARG A 159 -9.31 8.73 6.27
CA ARG A 159 -8.18 9.13 5.43
C ARG A 159 -7.38 7.88 5.03
N LEU A 160 -7.15 7.67 3.74
CA LEU A 160 -6.47 6.49 3.20
C LEU A 160 -5.16 6.90 2.53
N PHE A 161 -4.01 6.41 3.02
CA PHE A 161 -2.70 6.76 2.45
C PHE A 161 -2.50 6.22 1.04
N SER A 162 -2.94 4.99 0.78
CA SER A 162 -2.71 4.30 -0.49
C SER A 162 -3.38 5.04 -1.67
N PRO A 163 -2.60 5.54 -2.65
CA PRO A 163 -3.14 6.21 -3.84
C PRO A 163 -3.84 5.23 -4.77
N GLY A 164 -4.95 5.64 -5.36
CA GLY A 164 -5.65 4.84 -6.37
C GLY A 164 -4.82 4.63 -7.63
N SER A 165 -4.06 5.65 -8.05
CA SER A 165 -3.17 5.56 -9.20
C SER A 165 -2.05 4.55 -8.99
N ALA A 166 -1.50 4.44 -7.78
CA ALA A 166 -0.47 3.46 -7.41
C ALA A 166 -1.02 2.03 -7.43
N LEU A 167 -2.21 1.82 -6.86
CA LEU A 167 -2.88 0.52 -6.88
C LEU A 167 -3.25 0.09 -8.30
N TYR A 168 -3.74 1.02 -9.13
CA TYR A 168 -4.03 0.76 -10.54
C TYR A 168 -2.76 0.42 -11.32
N ALA A 169 -1.67 1.17 -11.14
CA ALA A 169 -0.40 0.89 -11.79
C ALA A 169 0.18 -0.47 -11.37
N LEU A 170 0.07 -0.86 -10.09
CA LEU A 170 0.46 -2.19 -9.60
C LEU A 170 -0.41 -3.29 -10.20
N HIS A 171 -1.73 -3.14 -10.20
CA HIS A 171 -2.63 -4.10 -10.86
C HIS A 171 -2.24 -4.28 -12.33
N ARG A 172 -2.08 -3.18 -13.08
CA ARG A 172 -1.69 -3.21 -14.50
C ARG A 172 -0.29 -3.80 -14.68
N GLN A 173 0.66 -3.57 -13.77
CA GLN A 173 1.98 -4.19 -13.83
C GLN A 173 1.90 -5.71 -13.78
N TYR A 174 1.07 -6.27 -12.89
CA TYR A 174 0.93 -7.73 -12.76
C TYR A 174 0.13 -8.36 -13.90
N VAL A 175 -0.71 -7.59 -14.61
CA VAL A 175 -1.48 -8.08 -15.77
C VAL A 175 -0.70 -7.91 -17.08
N ASN A 176 -0.06 -6.76 -17.30
CA ASN A 176 0.49 -6.33 -18.58
C ASN A 176 2.03 -6.18 -18.59
N GLY A 177 2.69 -6.33 -17.45
CA GLY A 177 4.13 -6.16 -17.30
C GLY A 177 4.56 -4.77 -16.77
N LYS A 178 5.86 -4.65 -16.45
CA LYS A 178 6.46 -3.54 -15.70
C LYS A 178 6.24 -2.13 -16.28
N ASP A 179 6.10 -2.01 -17.60
CA ASP A 179 6.00 -0.72 -18.30
C ASP A 179 4.68 0.03 -17.99
N ALA A 180 3.72 -0.65 -17.35
CA ALA A 180 2.47 -0.06 -16.88
C ALA A 180 2.65 0.91 -15.69
N SER A 181 3.85 1.01 -15.10
CA SER A 181 4.10 1.73 -13.86
C SER A 181 5.41 2.52 -13.88
N TYR A 182 5.52 3.55 -13.06
CA TYR A 182 6.80 4.24 -12.88
C TYR A 182 7.78 3.37 -12.10
N PRO A 183 9.10 3.42 -12.39
CA PRO A 183 10.09 2.68 -11.61
C PRO A 183 10.16 3.20 -10.18
N CYS A 184 10.45 2.30 -9.24
CA CYS A 184 10.76 2.63 -7.85
C CYS A 184 12.01 3.52 -7.77
N ARG A 185 11.95 4.55 -6.92
CA ARG A 185 13.03 5.53 -6.72
C ARG A 185 13.86 5.29 -5.46
N GLY A 186 13.81 4.06 -4.91
CA GLY A 186 14.69 3.62 -3.84
C GLY A 186 16.15 3.58 -4.27
N GLY A 187 17.03 4.22 -3.51
CA GLY A 187 18.43 4.50 -3.85
C GLY A 187 18.64 5.79 -4.65
N ILE A 188 17.57 6.53 -4.94
CA ILE A 188 17.63 7.81 -5.64
C ILE A 188 17.11 8.91 -4.71
N ASP A 189 15.83 8.81 -4.32
CA ASP A 189 15.17 9.80 -3.45
C ASP A 189 14.91 9.26 -2.04
N PHE A 190 14.85 7.93 -1.91
CA PHE A 190 14.48 7.23 -0.69
C PHE A 190 15.54 6.18 -0.36
N PHE A 191 15.83 5.99 0.92
CA PHE A 191 16.85 5.06 1.38
C PHE A 191 16.34 4.29 2.60
N TYR A 192 16.85 3.07 2.79
CA TYR A 192 16.68 2.31 4.01
C TYR A 192 18.01 2.33 4.77
N ILE A 193 17.97 2.72 6.05
CA ILE A 193 19.14 2.66 6.93
C ILE A 193 18.88 1.52 7.90
N ASP A 194 19.72 0.49 7.86
CA ASP A 194 19.56 -0.65 8.73
C ASP A 194 20.03 -0.31 10.15
N SER A 195 19.25 -0.72 11.15
CA SER A 195 19.58 -0.43 12.55
C SER A 195 20.65 -1.35 13.14
N LYS A 196 20.81 -2.56 12.57
CA LYS A 196 21.75 -3.57 13.09
C LYS A 196 23.18 -3.18 12.76
N ASP A 197 23.44 -2.81 11.52
CA ASP A 197 24.79 -2.46 11.08
C ASP A 197 24.98 -0.97 10.84
N GLY A 198 23.92 -0.16 10.73
CA GLY A 198 23.95 1.28 10.45
C GLY A 198 24.34 1.65 9.01
N ASN A 199 24.27 0.69 8.08
CA ASN A 199 24.49 0.93 6.66
C ASN A 199 23.23 1.43 5.96
N THR A 200 23.45 2.15 4.86
CA THR A 200 22.41 2.66 3.97
C THR A 200 22.27 1.76 2.76
N TYR A 201 21.04 1.51 2.36
CA TYR A 201 20.67 0.68 1.21
C TYR A 201 19.66 1.42 0.33
N PRO A 202 19.58 1.11 -0.98
CA PRO A 202 18.55 1.66 -1.85
C PRO A 202 17.14 1.43 -1.33
N CYS A 203 16.91 0.24 -0.79
CA CYS A 203 15.75 -0.11 0.02
C CYS A 203 16.09 -1.37 0.83
N GLY A 204 15.23 -1.74 1.78
CA GLY A 204 15.44 -2.94 2.59
C GLY A 204 15.35 -4.29 1.87
N TYR A 205 15.10 -4.32 0.55
CA TYR A 205 15.18 -5.52 -0.29
C TYR A 205 16.51 -5.68 -1.02
N ARG A 206 17.26 -4.59 -1.14
CA ARG A 206 18.50 -4.51 -1.94
C ARG A 206 19.72 -4.50 -1.03
N GLY A 207 19.78 -5.48 -0.13
CA GLY A 207 20.83 -5.62 0.88
C GLY A 207 22.22 -5.93 0.33
N ASN A 208 22.32 -6.40 -0.92
CA ASN A 208 23.61 -6.60 -1.58
C ASN A 208 24.22 -5.30 -2.13
N GLU A 209 23.50 -4.18 -2.01
CA GLU A 209 23.86 -2.90 -2.61
C GLU A 209 24.10 -1.84 -1.51
N ALA A 210 24.92 -2.20 -0.52
CA ALA A 210 25.26 -1.28 0.56
C ALA A 210 25.93 -0.02 0.00
N LEU A 211 25.38 1.14 0.37
CA LEU A 211 25.88 2.48 0.02
C LEU A 211 26.81 3.05 1.10
N GLY A 212 27.22 2.22 2.06
CA GLY A 212 28.02 2.62 3.22
C GLY A 212 27.20 3.31 4.31
N ARG A 213 27.89 3.96 5.25
CA ARG A 213 27.25 4.72 6.34
C ARG A 213 26.53 5.93 5.77
N TYR A 214 25.39 6.29 6.34
CA TYR A 214 24.60 7.43 5.87
C TYR A 214 25.41 8.74 5.83
N TRP A 215 26.22 9.00 6.87
CA TRP A 215 27.04 10.21 6.96
C TRP A 215 28.29 10.20 6.05
N GLU A 216 28.61 9.06 5.42
CA GLU A 216 29.71 8.90 4.47
C GLU A 216 29.23 8.77 3.02
N MET A 217 27.91 8.73 2.81
CA MET A 217 27.33 8.47 1.49
C MET A 217 27.52 9.66 0.54
N ASP A 218 28.16 9.42 -0.59
CA ASP A 218 28.26 10.41 -1.66
C ASP A 218 26.99 10.41 -2.52
N MET A 219 26.14 11.41 -2.28
CA MET A 219 24.89 11.62 -3.03
C MET A 219 25.11 11.89 -4.53
N ASN A 220 26.31 12.30 -4.95
CA ASN A 220 26.62 12.56 -6.36
C ASN A 220 27.02 11.29 -7.11
N ALA A 221 27.49 10.27 -6.41
CA ALA A 221 27.87 8.97 -6.98
C ALA A 221 26.66 8.04 -7.24
N LEU A 222 25.45 8.45 -6.83
CA LEU A 222 24.25 7.64 -6.97
C LEU A 222 23.80 7.51 -8.44
N ASN A 223 23.49 6.28 -8.86
CA ASN A 223 22.93 6.02 -10.18
C ASN A 223 21.46 6.48 -10.24
N ARG A 224 21.22 7.63 -10.86
CA ARG A 224 19.88 8.24 -11.00
C ARG A 224 19.04 7.66 -12.13
N ASP A 225 19.65 6.88 -13.03
CA ASP A 225 18.98 6.26 -14.18
C ASP A 225 18.48 4.84 -13.89
N MET A 226 18.68 4.39 -12.66
CA MET A 226 18.27 3.08 -12.20
C MET A 226 16.75 2.90 -12.28
N THR A 227 16.32 1.76 -12.83
CA THR A 227 14.90 1.39 -12.91
C THR A 227 14.66 0.09 -12.13
N CYS A 228 13.71 0.12 -11.19
CA CYS A 228 13.42 -1.03 -10.34
C CYS A 228 11.90 -1.26 -10.22
N HIS A 229 11.47 -2.51 -10.40
CA HIS A 229 10.07 -2.96 -10.28
C HIS A 229 9.94 -4.27 -9.49
N GLN A 230 10.99 -4.66 -8.76
CA GLN A 230 11.15 -6.02 -8.22
C GLN A 230 10.31 -6.31 -6.96
N CYS A 231 9.75 -5.29 -6.31
CA CYS A 231 8.92 -5.46 -5.11
C CYS A 231 7.79 -4.42 -5.05
N ASP A 232 6.85 -4.64 -4.13
CA ASP A 232 5.66 -3.81 -3.97
C ASP A 232 5.73 -2.90 -2.74
N TRP A 233 6.90 -2.62 -2.15
CA TRP A 233 6.95 -1.91 -0.88
C TRP A 233 6.37 -0.49 -0.98
N GLU A 234 5.20 -0.28 -0.37
CA GLU A 234 4.37 0.92 -0.51
C GLU A 234 5.11 2.21 -0.14
N CYS A 235 5.96 2.17 0.89
CA CYS A 235 6.75 3.33 1.34
C CYS A 235 7.65 3.91 0.25
N PHE A 236 8.08 3.09 -0.71
CA PHE A 236 8.89 3.52 -1.84
C PHE A 236 8.04 3.61 -3.11
N ARG A 237 7.10 2.67 -3.28
CA ARG A 237 6.33 2.49 -4.50
C ARG A 237 5.30 3.58 -4.72
N ASP A 238 4.48 3.86 -3.71
CA ASP A 238 3.42 4.85 -3.79
C ASP A 238 3.96 6.27 -4.07
N PRO A 239 4.99 6.78 -3.37
CA PRO A 239 5.55 8.09 -3.69
C PRO A 239 6.25 8.11 -5.05
N SER A 240 6.88 7.01 -5.48
CA SER A 240 7.48 6.92 -6.82
C SER A 240 6.41 7.07 -7.92
N GLU A 241 5.25 6.43 -7.75
CA GLU A 241 4.15 6.54 -8.72
C GLU A 241 3.51 7.93 -8.68
N LEU A 242 3.30 8.52 -7.48
CA LEU A 242 2.71 9.86 -7.34
C LEU A 242 3.61 10.96 -7.92
N LEU A 243 4.92 10.88 -7.69
CA LEU A 243 5.90 11.83 -8.20
C LEU A 243 6.25 11.60 -9.68
N GLY A 244 6.05 10.38 -10.18
CA GLY A 244 6.38 9.97 -11.55
C GLY A 244 5.93 10.98 -12.61
N PRO A 245 4.64 11.35 -12.69
CA PRO A 245 4.19 12.35 -13.65
C PRO A 245 4.86 13.72 -13.50
N LEU A 246 5.11 14.21 -12.28
CA LEU A 246 5.75 15.51 -12.05
C LEU A 246 7.18 15.51 -12.60
N LEU A 247 7.95 14.46 -12.32
CA LEU A 247 9.30 14.30 -12.82
C LEU A 247 9.32 14.11 -14.35
N HIS A 248 8.33 13.39 -14.88
CA HIS A 248 8.19 13.13 -16.31
C HIS A 248 7.83 14.39 -17.10
N VAL A 249 7.09 15.34 -16.53
CA VAL A 249 6.88 16.67 -17.15
C VAL A 249 8.22 17.36 -17.37
N VAL A 250 9.14 17.30 -16.40
CA VAL A 250 10.44 17.98 -16.46
C VAL A 250 11.38 17.31 -17.45
N SER A 251 11.37 15.97 -17.52
CA SER A 251 12.29 15.23 -18.39
C SER A 251 11.79 15.06 -19.83
N ASN A 252 10.49 14.76 -20.04
CA ASN A 252 9.93 14.50 -21.37
C ASN A 252 8.41 14.77 -21.44
N PRO A 253 7.97 16.04 -21.54
CA PRO A 253 6.57 16.43 -21.45
C PRO A 253 5.69 15.87 -22.59
N LEU A 254 6.24 15.72 -23.81
CA LEU A 254 5.50 15.19 -24.95
C LEU A 254 5.13 13.72 -24.76
N SER A 255 6.05 12.93 -24.20
CA SER A 255 5.81 11.51 -23.95
C SER A 255 4.83 11.29 -22.78
N LEU A 256 4.81 12.18 -21.79
CA LEU A 256 3.79 12.18 -20.74
C LEU A 256 2.39 12.45 -21.30
N LEU A 257 2.25 13.46 -22.17
CA LEU A 257 0.97 13.75 -22.83
C LEU A 257 0.46 12.55 -23.63
N LYS A 258 1.37 11.84 -24.33
CA LYS A 258 1.03 10.58 -25.01
C LYS A 258 0.58 9.51 -24.02
N ARG A 259 1.26 9.35 -22.88
CA ARG A 259 0.85 8.40 -21.82
C ARG A 259 -0.53 8.71 -21.28
N PHE A 260 -0.82 9.97 -20.95
CA PHE A 260 -2.15 10.37 -20.44
C PHE A 260 -3.26 10.24 -21.48
N LYS A 261 -2.95 10.41 -22.77
CA LYS A 261 -3.91 10.14 -23.85
C LYS A 261 -4.20 8.65 -23.99
N ASN A 262 -3.18 7.80 -23.84
CA ASN A 262 -3.30 6.36 -23.97
C ASN A 262 -3.92 5.69 -22.73
N ASP A 263 -3.72 6.27 -21.55
CA ASP A 263 -4.27 5.78 -20.28
C ASP A 263 -4.98 6.92 -19.53
N GLY A 264 -6.16 7.28 -20.04
CA GLY A 264 -6.99 8.34 -19.45
C GLY A 264 -7.52 7.97 -18.06
N HIS A 265 -7.62 6.68 -17.74
CA HIS A 265 -8.06 6.21 -16.42
C HIS A 265 -6.99 6.51 -15.36
N TYR A 266 -5.73 6.15 -15.63
CA TYR A 266 -4.60 6.50 -14.76
C TYR A 266 -4.55 8.00 -14.47
N HIS A 267 -4.65 8.83 -15.52
CA HIS A 267 -4.57 10.28 -15.36
C HIS A 267 -5.68 10.83 -14.46
N ARG A 268 -6.91 10.33 -14.60
CA ARG A 268 -8.04 10.71 -13.73
C ARG A 268 -7.78 10.29 -12.29
N LEU A 269 -7.37 9.04 -12.06
CA LEU A 269 -7.02 8.57 -10.71
C LEU A 269 -5.93 9.41 -10.07
N TRP A 270 -4.87 9.75 -10.81
CA TRP A 270 -3.76 10.56 -10.30
C TRP A 270 -4.22 11.97 -9.89
N ILE A 271 -5.03 12.65 -10.71
CA ILE A 271 -5.63 13.94 -10.34
C ILE A 271 -6.51 13.81 -9.10
N ASP A 272 -7.34 12.77 -9.04
CA ASP A 272 -8.24 12.55 -7.92
C ASP A 272 -7.47 12.24 -6.63
N ASP A 273 -6.34 11.54 -6.71
CA ASP A 273 -5.43 11.33 -5.59
C ASP A 273 -4.80 12.63 -5.10
N LEU A 274 -4.31 13.51 -5.99
CA LEU A 274 -3.78 14.82 -5.58
C LEU A 274 -4.84 15.67 -4.86
N ARG A 275 -6.08 15.67 -5.37
CA ARG A 275 -7.22 16.34 -4.72
C ARG A 275 -7.53 15.71 -3.36
N TYR A 276 -7.48 14.38 -3.27
CA TYR A 276 -7.75 13.63 -2.05
C TYR A 276 -6.67 13.84 -0.98
N TYR A 277 -5.39 13.89 -1.37
CA TYR A 277 -4.26 14.22 -0.49
C TYR A 277 -4.45 15.58 0.15
N ARG A 278 -4.84 16.58 -0.65
CA ARG A 278 -5.15 17.94 -0.15
C ARG A 278 -6.36 17.92 0.79
N ALA A 279 -7.43 17.21 0.45
CA ALA A 279 -8.63 17.09 1.29
C ALA A 279 -8.35 16.38 2.63
N SER A 280 -7.41 15.44 2.63
CA SER A 280 -6.93 14.71 3.82
C SER A 280 -5.92 15.53 4.66
N GLY A 281 -5.63 16.77 4.28
CA GLY A 281 -4.67 17.63 4.97
C GLY A 281 -3.24 17.09 4.90
N PHE A 282 -2.87 16.46 3.78
CA PHE A 282 -1.58 15.77 3.58
C PHE A 282 -1.28 14.75 4.68
N PHE A 283 -2.33 14.07 5.14
CA PHE A 283 -2.29 13.04 6.17
C PHE A 283 -1.56 13.48 7.44
N ASN A 284 -1.74 14.75 7.83
CA ASN A 284 -1.14 15.26 9.05
C ASN A 284 -1.78 14.57 10.27
N GLY A 285 -1.00 13.71 10.94
CA GLY A 285 -1.41 13.00 12.15
C GLY A 285 -1.49 13.88 13.40
N ARG A 286 -1.21 15.18 13.28
CA ARG A 286 -1.44 16.18 14.33
C ARG A 286 -2.77 16.91 14.21
N LYS A 287 -3.55 16.61 13.16
CA LYS A 287 -4.83 17.27 12.89
C LYS A 287 -5.95 16.23 12.76
N PRO A 288 -7.14 16.52 13.32
CA PRO A 288 -8.30 15.69 13.08
C PRO A 288 -8.66 15.69 11.59
N PRO A 289 -9.36 14.65 11.10
CA PRO A 289 -9.88 14.63 9.75
C PRO A 289 -10.92 15.74 9.53
N GLU A 290 -10.83 16.45 8.41
CA GLU A 290 -11.84 17.41 7.98
C GLU A 290 -12.92 16.71 7.15
N PHE A 291 -13.87 16.01 7.79
CA PHE A 291 -14.87 15.18 7.11
C PHE A 291 -15.69 15.92 6.05
N ASN A 292 -15.95 17.22 6.21
CA ASN A 292 -16.64 18.02 5.20
C ASN A 292 -15.89 18.07 3.86
N ARG A 293 -14.55 18.04 3.88
CA ARG A 293 -13.75 17.96 2.65
C ARG A 293 -13.75 16.55 2.07
N LEU A 294 -13.72 15.53 2.93
CA LEU A 294 -13.73 14.12 2.52
C LEU A 294 -15.08 13.68 1.92
N ARG A 295 -16.21 14.28 2.33
CA ARG A 295 -17.54 13.99 1.78
C ARG A 295 -17.64 14.08 0.26
N LYS A 296 -16.81 14.90 -0.39
CA LYS A 296 -16.75 15.01 -1.86
C LYS A 296 -16.28 13.74 -2.55
N PHE A 297 -15.64 12.84 -1.81
CA PHE A 297 -15.16 11.54 -2.28
C PHE A 297 -16.10 10.41 -1.86
N CYS A 298 -17.33 10.74 -1.43
CA CYS A 298 -18.36 9.74 -1.21
C CYS A 298 -18.79 9.17 -2.57
N MET A 299 -18.63 7.86 -2.77
CA MET A 299 -19.24 7.21 -3.92
C MET A 299 -20.76 7.11 -3.71
N GLU A 300 -21.54 7.83 -4.51
CA GLU A 300 -22.97 7.55 -4.62
C GLU A 300 -23.17 6.15 -5.20
N ARG A 301 -24.15 5.39 -4.68
CA ARG A 301 -24.44 3.99 -5.09
C ARG A 301 -24.58 3.79 -6.61
N LYS A 302 -24.96 4.82 -7.38
CA LYS A 302 -25.04 4.78 -8.85
C LYS A 302 -23.66 4.77 -9.55
N CYS A 303 -22.63 5.39 -8.98
CA CYS A 303 -21.27 5.40 -9.54
C CYS A 303 -20.51 4.08 -9.30
N LEU A 304 -20.87 3.32 -8.26
CA LEU A 304 -20.27 2.02 -7.99
C LEU A 304 -20.51 1.03 -9.15
N LEU A 305 -21.70 1.07 -9.77
CA LEU A 305 -22.03 0.22 -10.92
C LEU A 305 -21.26 0.63 -12.18
N LEU A 306 -21.13 1.94 -12.46
CA LEU A 306 -20.37 2.45 -13.62
C LEU A 306 -18.85 2.22 -13.49
N PHE A 307 -18.29 2.33 -12.28
CA PHE A 307 -16.88 2.01 -12.02
C PHE A 307 -16.62 0.50 -12.21
N LEU A 308 -17.55 -0.35 -11.77
CA LEU A 308 -17.48 -1.80 -11.97
C LEU A 308 -17.64 -2.21 -13.44
N GLU A 309 -18.51 -1.55 -14.20
CA GLU A 309 -18.68 -1.79 -15.64
C GLU A 309 -17.45 -1.39 -16.45
N GLN A 310 -16.78 -0.28 -16.11
CA GLN A 310 -15.51 0.10 -16.75
C GLN A 310 -14.37 -0.88 -16.44
N SER A 311 -14.34 -1.46 -15.24
CA SER A 311 -13.34 -2.48 -14.84
C SER A 311 -13.64 -3.92 -15.31
N ARG A 312 -14.76 -4.12 -16.02
CA ARG A 312 -15.17 -5.37 -16.69
C ARG A 312 -14.95 -5.34 -18.20
N GLY A 313 -14.59 -4.20 -18.77
CA GLY A 313 -14.37 -3.98 -20.20
C GLY A 313 -12.92 -4.11 -20.68
N GLU A 314 -11.99 -4.52 -19.82
CA GLU A 314 -10.58 -4.80 -20.16
C GLU A 314 -10.14 -6.17 -19.64
#